data_AF-A0A7C4MWE2-F1
#
_entry.id   AF-A0A7C4MWE2-F1
#
_cell.length_a   1.000
_cell.length_b   1.000
_cell.length_c   1.000
_cell.angle_alpha   90.00
_cell.angle_beta   90.00
_cell.angle_gamma   90.00
#
_symmetry.space_group_name_H-M   'P 1'
#
loop_
_entity.id
_entity.type
_entity.pdbx_description
1 polymer ?
#
loop_
_entity_poly.entity_id
_entity_poly.type
_entity_poly.pdbx_seq_one_letter_code
_entity_poly.pdbx_strand_id
1 'polypeptide(L)'
;ERIIPLTAAPTESNQMISPKHFREFSLPYQKEVYEKMLAMGLKHINTHICGEQNLNLPYWAELPLGDPGIISVGHEVDLEKASKLFPRHILVGNVEPAVIQTGTPEQVYARCRICIEKGKKHPGGFALAPGCELPPMAPPYNVWMMRKAINDFGWYE
;
A
#
# COMPACT_ATOMS: atom_id res chain seq x y z
N GLU A 1 12.62 7.75 -15.49
CA GLU A 1 12.21 8.85 -14.58
C GLU A 1 13.09 8.79 -13.34
N ARG A 2 13.47 9.92 -12.73
CA ARG A 2 14.43 9.93 -11.60
C ARG A 2 13.79 10.28 -10.26
N ILE A 3 12.50 10.61 -10.25
CA ILE A 3 11.76 11.08 -9.06
C ILE A 3 10.40 10.39 -9.07
N ILE A 4 10.01 9.81 -7.93
CA ILE A 4 8.65 9.32 -7.68
C ILE A 4 8.19 10.00 -6.39
N PRO A 5 7.19 10.90 -6.43
CA PRO A 5 6.66 11.52 -5.22
C PRO A 5 6.00 10.46 -4.33
N LEU A 6 6.26 10.55 -3.03
CA LEU A 6 5.57 9.78 -2.00
C LEU A 6 4.55 10.69 -1.31
N THR A 7 3.31 10.25 -1.21
CA THR A 7 2.27 10.88 -0.39
C THR A 7 1.75 9.88 0.61
N ALA A 8 1.31 10.36 1.78
CA ALA A 8 0.80 9.52 2.85
C ALA A 8 -0.43 10.16 3.48
N ALA A 9 -1.39 9.32 3.87
CA ALA A 9 -2.73 9.74 4.27
C ALA A 9 -3.16 9.25 5.68
N PRO A 10 -2.32 9.37 6.74
CA PRO A 10 -2.66 8.80 8.05
C PRO A 10 -3.85 9.51 8.72
N THR A 11 -4.00 10.82 8.50
CA THR A 11 -5.06 11.65 9.12
C THR A 11 -6.45 11.42 8.51
N GLU A 12 -6.52 10.66 7.42
CA GLU A 12 -7.74 10.41 6.67
C GLU A 12 -8.36 9.05 6.98
N SER A 13 -7.70 8.28 7.84
CA SER A 13 -8.22 7.03 8.39
C SER A 13 -9.66 7.22 8.87
N ASN A 14 -10.51 6.23 8.58
CA ASN A 14 -11.88 6.15 9.07
C ASN A 14 -11.97 6.01 10.59
N GLN A 15 -10.84 5.78 11.27
CA GLN A 15 -10.71 5.90 12.73
C GLN A 15 -10.61 7.36 13.21
N MET A 16 -10.16 8.27 12.35
CA MET A 16 -9.97 9.70 12.66
C MET A 16 -11.11 10.55 12.13
N ILE A 17 -11.55 10.32 10.88
CA ILE A 17 -12.59 11.11 10.22
C ILE A 17 -13.56 10.22 9.44
N SER A 18 -14.83 10.62 9.37
CA SER A 18 -15.82 9.89 8.57
C SER A 18 -15.51 9.95 7.07
N PRO A 19 -16.00 9.00 6.24
CA PRO A 19 -15.86 9.07 4.78
C PRO A 19 -16.47 10.34 4.17
N LYS A 20 -17.50 10.90 4.83
CA LYS A 20 -18.09 12.18 4.44
C LYS A 20 -17.08 13.33 4.61
N HIS A 21 -16.42 13.39 5.77
CA HIS A 21 -15.39 14.41 6.02
C HIS A 21 -14.19 14.23 5.09
N PHE A 22 -13.75 13.00 4.83
CA PHE A 22 -12.69 12.72 3.86
C PHE A 22 -13.05 13.28 2.47
N ARG A 23 -14.26 12.97 1.98
CA ARG A 23 -14.75 13.44 0.68
C ARG A 23 -14.86 14.97 0.60
N GLU A 24 -15.26 15.62 1.69
CA GLU A 24 -15.50 17.07 1.73
C GLU A 24 -14.20 17.87 1.91
N PHE A 25 -13.28 17.40 2.77
CA PHE A 25 -12.14 18.18 3.25
C PHE A 25 -10.76 17.66 2.83
N SER A 26 -10.63 16.41 2.38
CA SER A 26 -9.33 15.82 2.01
C SER A 26 -9.23 15.53 0.52
N LEU A 27 -10.20 14.81 -0.04
CA LEU A 27 -10.20 14.33 -1.41
C LEU A 27 -9.99 15.45 -2.46
N PRO A 28 -10.66 16.63 -2.38
CA PRO A 28 -10.49 17.67 -3.41
C PRO A 28 -9.06 18.22 -3.47
N TYR A 29 -8.42 18.40 -2.32
CA TYR A 29 -7.06 18.94 -2.25
C TYR A 29 -6.01 17.90 -2.63
N GLN A 30 -6.23 16.61 -2.31
CA GLN A 30 -5.37 15.56 -2.85
C GLN A 30 -5.41 15.49 -4.35
N LYS A 31 -6.62 15.56 -4.93
CA LYS A 31 -6.80 15.59 -6.37
C LYS A 31 -6.04 16.75 -7.00
N GLU A 32 -6.19 17.96 -6.44
CA GLU A 32 -5.45 19.14 -6.91
C GLU A 32 -3.93 18.95 -6.85
N VAL A 33 -3.41 18.39 -5.75
CA VAL A 33 -1.97 18.14 -5.59
C VAL A 33 -1.48 17.11 -6.63
N TYR A 34 -2.23 16.02 -6.83
CA TYR A 34 -1.84 14.96 -7.75
C TYR A 34 -1.90 15.44 -9.21
N GLU A 35 -2.94 16.19 -9.58
CA GLU A 35 -3.05 16.80 -10.91
C GLU A 35 -1.87 17.74 -11.19
N LYS A 36 -1.46 18.56 -10.20
CA LYS A 36 -0.28 19.42 -10.33
C LYS A 36 1.01 18.62 -10.47
N MET A 37 1.20 17.57 -9.68
CA MET A 37 2.36 16.67 -9.78
C MET A 37 2.47 16.07 -11.19
N LEU A 38 1.36 15.56 -11.74
CA LEU A 38 1.33 14.99 -13.08
C LEU A 38 1.55 16.06 -14.17
N ALA A 39 0.98 17.26 -14.00
CA ALA A 39 1.19 18.38 -14.92
C ALA A 39 2.65 18.86 -14.97
N MET A 40 3.42 18.64 -13.89
CA MET A 40 4.87 18.89 -13.86
C MET A 40 5.69 17.84 -14.62
N GLY A 41 5.04 16.82 -15.20
CA GLY A 41 5.67 15.76 -15.99
C GLY A 41 6.07 14.52 -15.19
N LEU A 42 5.66 14.41 -13.92
CA LEU A 42 5.78 13.18 -13.14
C LEU A 42 4.76 12.16 -13.69
N LYS A 43 5.17 10.91 -13.88
CA LYS A 43 4.32 9.89 -14.50
C LYS A 43 3.66 8.96 -13.50
N HIS A 44 4.28 8.82 -12.33
CA HIS A 44 3.90 7.85 -11.30
C HIS A 44 3.83 8.56 -9.95
N ILE A 45 2.76 8.34 -9.20
CA ILE A 45 2.64 8.77 -7.81
C ILE A 45 2.63 7.54 -6.93
N ASN A 46 3.46 7.54 -5.89
CA ASN A 46 3.41 6.55 -4.82
C ASN A 46 2.59 7.09 -3.66
N THR A 47 1.49 6.42 -3.36
CA THR A 47 0.54 6.84 -2.32
C THR A 47 0.40 5.76 -1.28
N HIS A 48 0.64 6.13 -0.03
CA HIS A 48 0.42 5.28 1.13
C HIS A 48 -0.92 5.58 1.80
N ILE A 49 -1.86 4.65 1.66
CA ILE A 49 -3.17 4.65 2.31
C ILE A 49 -3.01 3.98 3.68
N CYS A 50 -2.72 4.81 4.68
CA CYS A 50 -2.43 4.40 6.05
C CYS A 50 -3.73 4.21 6.86
N GLY A 51 -3.77 3.14 7.67
CA GLY A 51 -4.85 2.82 8.60
C GLY A 51 -6.11 2.27 7.95
N GLU A 52 -7.19 2.23 8.73
CA GLU A 52 -8.50 1.77 8.26
C GLU A 52 -9.13 2.79 7.30
N GLN A 53 -9.04 2.52 6.00
CA GLN A 53 -9.61 3.39 4.94
C GLN A 53 -10.55 2.66 3.98
N ASN A 54 -11.09 1.50 4.38
CA ASN A 54 -11.91 0.64 3.51
C ASN A 54 -13.14 1.33 2.92
N LEU A 55 -13.70 2.33 3.61
CA LEU A 55 -14.82 3.13 3.11
C LEU A 55 -14.37 4.28 2.20
N ASN A 56 -13.10 4.68 2.27
CA ASN A 56 -12.52 5.70 1.42
C ASN A 56 -11.95 5.13 0.10
N LEU A 57 -11.65 3.82 0.02
CA LEU A 57 -11.01 3.23 -1.16
C LEU A 57 -11.72 3.53 -2.51
N PRO A 58 -13.06 3.59 -2.61
CA PRO A 58 -13.71 3.99 -3.85
C PRO A 58 -13.35 5.42 -4.30
N TYR A 59 -13.21 6.35 -3.35
CA TYR A 59 -12.80 7.72 -3.62
C TYR A 59 -11.30 7.81 -3.97
N TRP A 60 -10.46 6.99 -3.34
CA TRP A 60 -9.05 6.87 -3.72
C TRP A 60 -8.88 6.44 -5.19
N ALA A 61 -9.77 5.58 -5.69
CA ALA A 61 -9.76 5.15 -7.09
C ALA A 61 -10.16 6.26 -8.09
N GLU A 62 -10.74 7.36 -7.62
CA GLU A 62 -11.07 8.54 -8.45
C GLU A 62 -9.86 9.48 -8.64
N LEU A 63 -8.80 9.32 -7.84
CA LEU A 63 -7.63 10.19 -7.88
C LEU A 63 -6.71 9.87 -9.06
N PRO A 64 -6.10 10.88 -9.69
CA PRO A 64 -5.16 10.67 -10.77
C PRO A 64 -3.79 10.28 -10.20
N LEU A 65 -3.50 8.97 -10.19
CA LEU A 65 -2.31 8.40 -9.55
C LEU A 65 -1.12 8.22 -10.50
N GLY A 66 -1.29 8.58 -11.78
CA GLY A 66 -0.38 8.22 -12.86
C GLY A 66 -0.71 6.88 -13.51
N ASP A 67 0.13 6.42 -14.42
CA ASP A 67 -0.10 5.16 -15.16
C ASP A 67 1.21 4.37 -15.39
N PRO A 68 1.48 3.32 -14.58
CA PRO A 68 0.75 2.95 -13.37
C PRO A 68 1.03 3.92 -12.21
N GLY A 69 0.05 4.15 -11.33
CA GLY A 69 0.31 4.61 -9.97
C GLY A 69 0.83 3.48 -9.08
N ILE A 70 1.32 3.82 -7.89
CA ILE A 70 1.80 2.86 -6.88
C ILE A 70 0.97 3.06 -5.61
N ILE A 71 0.25 2.02 -5.18
CA ILE A 71 -0.71 2.07 -4.08
C ILE A 71 -0.22 1.18 -2.95
N SER A 72 0.37 1.81 -1.95
CA SER A 72 0.74 1.16 -0.70
C SER A 72 -0.43 1.15 0.26
N VAL A 73 -0.81 -0.02 0.78
CA VAL A 73 -1.96 -0.16 1.69
C VAL A 73 -1.58 -0.80 3.02
N GLY A 74 -2.29 -0.39 4.06
CA GLY A 74 -2.28 -0.99 5.39
C GLY A 74 -2.72 -2.45 5.44
N HIS A 75 -2.35 -3.15 6.53
CA HIS A 75 -2.82 -4.50 6.84
C HIS A 75 -4.35 -4.57 7.04
N GLU A 76 -5.00 -3.44 7.27
CA GLU A 76 -6.45 -3.23 7.38
C GLU A 76 -7.17 -3.42 6.04
N VAL A 77 -6.46 -3.27 4.92
CA VAL A 77 -7.02 -3.37 3.57
C VAL A 77 -6.75 -4.75 2.98
N ASP A 78 -7.79 -5.48 2.60
CA ASP A 78 -7.60 -6.73 1.88
C ASP A 78 -7.05 -6.49 0.45
N LEU A 79 -5.97 -7.20 0.10
CA LEU A 79 -5.28 -7.05 -1.19
C LEU A 79 -6.16 -7.43 -2.39
N GLU A 80 -7.12 -8.36 -2.26
CA GLU A 80 -8.01 -8.71 -3.37
C GLU A 80 -9.05 -7.61 -3.60
N LYS A 81 -9.52 -6.96 -2.51
CA LYS A 81 -10.36 -5.76 -2.61
C LYS A 81 -9.62 -4.61 -3.27
N ALA A 82 -8.38 -4.32 -2.83
CA ALA A 82 -7.54 -3.30 -3.46
C ALA A 82 -7.28 -3.63 -4.94
N SER A 83 -7.05 -4.90 -5.26
CA SER A 83 -6.80 -5.38 -6.62
C SER A 83 -7.95 -5.06 -7.58
N LYS A 84 -9.19 -5.21 -7.12
CA LYS A 84 -10.38 -4.87 -7.91
C LYS A 84 -10.56 -3.37 -8.14
N LEU A 85 -10.17 -2.54 -7.18
CA LEU A 85 -10.33 -1.08 -7.24
C LEU A 85 -9.22 -0.40 -8.04
N PHE A 86 -8.01 -0.97 -8.04
CA PHE A 86 -6.83 -0.39 -8.68
C PHE A 86 -6.20 -1.34 -9.73
N PRO A 87 -6.96 -1.89 -10.70
CA PRO A 87 -6.50 -2.98 -11.57
C PRO A 87 -5.31 -2.63 -12.49
N ARG A 88 -5.03 -1.33 -12.68
CA ARG A 88 -3.93 -0.84 -13.53
C ARG A 88 -2.75 -0.25 -12.73
N HIS A 89 -2.78 -0.35 -11.41
CA HIS A 89 -1.76 0.27 -10.55
C HIS A 89 -0.98 -0.81 -9.82
N ILE A 90 0.24 -0.51 -9.43
CA ILE A 90 1.06 -1.45 -8.67
C ILE A 90 0.58 -1.43 -7.22
N LEU A 91 0.24 -2.58 -6.65
CA LEU A 91 -0.06 -2.69 -5.23
C LEU A 91 1.22 -2.93 -4.41
N VAL A 92 1.32 -2.30 -3.25
CA VAL A 92 2.45 -2.44 -2.33
C VAL A 92 1.94 -2.74 -0.92
N GLY A 93 2.58 -3.68 -0.22
CA GLY A 93 2.22 -4.04 1.14
C GLY A 93 1.98 -5.54 1.32
N ASN A 94 1.19 -5.98 2.28
CA ASN A 94 0.67 -5.20 3.41
C ASN A 94 0.91 -5.92 4.74
N VAL A 95 2.10 -6.51 4.88
CA VAL A 95 2.47 -7.29 6.07
C VAL A 95 2.36 -6.41 7.32
N GLU A 96 1.55 -6.82 8.28
CA GLU A 96 1.31 -6.06 9.51
C GLU A 96 2.63 -5.73 10.25
N PRO A 97 2.97 -4.44 10.45
CA PRO A 97 4.21 -4.05 11.09
C PRO A 97 4.39 -4.63 12.50
N ALA A 98 3.31 -4.75 13.28
CA ALA A 98 3.37 -5.35 14.62
C ALA A 98 3.87 -6.80 14.58
N VAL A 99 3.46 -7.59 13.59
CA VAL A 99 3.94 -8.96 13.42
C VAL A 99 5.44 -8.99 13.08
N ILE A 100 5.93 -8.04 12.28
CA ILE A 100 7.36 -7.93 11.97
C ILE A 100 8.17 -7.58 13.24
N GLN A 101 7.63 -6.71 14.08
CA GLN A 101 8.28 -6.23 15.30
C GLN A 101 8.33 -7.27 16.43
N THR A 102 7.22 -7.95 16.71
CA THR A 102 7.06 -8.79 17.92
C THR A 102 6.68 -10.24 17.64
N GLY A 103 6.34 -10.58 16.39
CA GLY A 103 5.98 -11.94 16.01
C GLY A 103 7.19 -12.87 15.92
N THR A 104 6.92 -14.18 15.89
CA THR A 104 7.95 -15.20 15.65
C THR A 104 8.39 -15.21 14.18
N PRO A 105 9.59 -15.72 13.86
CA PRO A 105 10.04 -15.89 12.47
C PRO A 105 9.02 -16.60 11.57
N GLU A 106 8.38 -17.64 12.11
CA GLU A 106 7.37 -18.45 11.42
C GLU A 106 6.11 -17.64 11.12
N GLN A 107 5.68 -16.80 12.06
CA GLN A 107 4.53 -15.91 11.86
C GLN A 107 4.82 -14.89 10.77
N VAL A 108 6.00 -14.24 10.79
CA VAL A 108 6.39 -13.28 9.76
C VAL A 108 6.44 -13.94 8.38
N TYR A 109 7.09 -15.10 8.28
CA TYR A 109 7.18 -15.86 7.04
C TYR A 109 5.80 -16.26 6.49
N ALA A 110 4.94 -16.80 7.35
CA ALA A 110 3.58 -17.21 6.96
C ALA A 110 2.75 -16.02 6.50
N ARG A 111 2.83 -14.87 7.19
CA ARG A 111 2.13 -13.64 6.77
C ARG A 111 2.64 -13.12 5.43
N CYS A 112 3.96 -13.09 5.23
CA CYS A 112 4.56 -12.70 3.96
C CYS A 112 4.09 -13.60 2.81
N ARG A 113 4.09 -14.92 3.02
CA ARG A 113 3.57 -15.89 2.04
C ARG A 113 2.12 -15.59 1.66
N ILE A 114 1.23 -15.38 2.63
CA ILE A 114 -0.19 -15.06 2.38
C ILE A 114 -0.32 -13.78 1.55
N CYS A 115 0.41 -12.72 1.92
CA CYS A 115 0.41 -11.46 1.17
C CYS A 115 0.90 -11.67 -0.27
N ILE A 116 1.98 -12.44 -0.48
CA ILE A 116 2.51 -12.77 -1.80
C ILE A 116 1.49 -13.56 -2.62
N GLU A 117 0.91 -14.62 -2.07
CA GLU A 117 -0.05 -15.49 -2.78
C GLU A 117 -1.32 -14.72 -3.21
N LYS A 118 -1.77 -13.76 -2.40
CA LYS A 118 -2.86 -12.84 -2.77
C LYS A 118 -2.42 -11.80 -3.79
N GLY A 119 -1.34 -11.09 -3.50
CA GLY A 119 -0.85 -9.96 -4.27
C GLY A 119 -0.38 -10.32 -5.67
N LYS A 120 0.27 -11.48 -5.87
CA LYS A 120 0.73 -11.92 -7.19
C LYS A 120 -0.39 -12.13 -8.21
N LYS A 121 -1.62 -12.34 -7.75
CA LYS A 121 -2.80 -12.45 -8.63
C LYS A 121 -3.24 -11.07 -9.18
N HIS A 122 -2.68 -9.98 -8.67
CA HIS A 122 -3.06 -8.64 -9.09
C HIS A 122 -2.53 -8.33 -10.50
N PRO A 123 -3.40 -7.94 -11.45
CA PRO A 123 -2.98 -7.70 -12.84
C PRO A 123 -2.00 -6.54 -13.01
N GLY A 124 -2.05 -5.52 -12.15
CA GLY A 124 -1.14 -4.36 -12.20
C GLY A 124 0.25 -4.61 -11.60
N GLY A 125 0.53 -5.81 -11.08
CA GLY A 125 1.76 -6.15 -10.37
C GLY A 125 1.74 -5.81 -8.87
N PHE A 126 2.52 -6.54 -8.10
CA PHE A 126 2.53 -6.42 -6.64
C PHE A 126 3.96 -6.46 -6.08
N ALA A 127 4.25 -5.59 -5.12
CA ALA A 127 5.50 -5.59 -4.37
C ALA A 127 5.22 -5.83 -2.89
N LEU A 128 5.81 -6.89 -2.33
CA LEU A 128 5.71 -7.16 -0.90
C LEU A 128 6.43 -6.05 -0.11
N ALA A 129 5.73 -5.46 0.84
CA ALA A 129 6.28 -4.52 1.81
C ALA A 129 5.53 -4.66 3.15
N PRO A 130 6.03 -4.06 4.24
CA PRO A 130 5.18 -3.83 5.41
C PRO A 130 3.95 -3.01 5.01
N GLY A 131 2.84 -3.16 5.74
CA GLY A 131 1.63 -2.36 5.55
C GLY A 131 1.77 -0.91 6.03
N CYS A 132 2.94 -0.50 6.50
CA CYS A 132 3.29 0.86 6.90
C CYS A 132 4.83 0.96 6.84
N GLU A 133 5.48 1.76 7.69
CA GLU A 133 6.93 1.70 7.82
C GLU A 133 7.42 0.40 8.46
N LEU A 134 8.66 0.01 8.12
CA LEU A 134 9.35 -1.06 8.82
C LEU A 134 9.63 -0.61 10.27
N PRO A 135 9.21 -1.38 11.28
CA PRO A 135 9.45 -1.00 12.68
C PRO A 135 10.96 -0.89 12.98
N PRO A 136 11.41 0.19 13.64
CA PRO A 136 12.84 0.45 13.85
C PRO A 136 13.51 -0.58 14.76
N MET A 137 12.73 -1.27 15.59
CA MET A 137 13.20 -2.28 16.53
C MET A 137 12.93 -3.70 16.02
N ALA A 138 12.52 -3.88 14.76
CA ALA A 138 12.23 -5.18 14.20
C ALA A 138 13.48 -6.07 14.27
N PRO A 139 13.39 -7.28 14.84
CA PRO A 139 14.53 -8.17 14.90
C PRO A 139 15.05 -8.47 13.47
N PRO A 140 16.37 -8.45 13.22
CA PRO A 140 16.92 -8.69 11.89
C PRO A 140 16.50 -10.03 11.27
N TYR A 141 16.29 -11.05 12.09
CA TYR A 141 15.81 -12.35 11.63
C TYR A 141 14.37 -12.28 11.08
N ASN A 142 13.49 -11.44 11.65
CA ASN A 142 12.14 -11.24 11.13
C ASN A 142 12.17 -10.56 9.76
N VAL A 143 13.00 -9.53 9.61
CA VAL A 143 13.23 -8.87 8.31
C VAL A 143 13.80 -9.87 7.29
N TRP A 144 14.71 -10.74 7.72
CA TRP A 144 15.25 -11.80 6.86
C TRP A 144 14.17 -12.81 6.45
N MET A 145 13.22 -13.17 7.34
CA MET A 145 12.11 -14.05 6.98
C MET A 145 11.20 -13.47 5.90
N MET A 146 11.04 -12.14 5.83
CA MET A 146 10.34 -11.50 4.72
C MET A 146 11.06 -11.77 3.39
N ARG A 147 12.38 -11.58 3.36
CA ARG A 147 13.20 -11.88 2.17
C ARG A 147 13.14 -13.37 1.81
N LYS A 148 13.17 -14.26 2.80
CA LYS A 148 13.04 -15.70 2.57
C LYS A 148 11.71 -16.03 1.89
N ALA A 149 10.59 -15.49 2.38
CA ALA A 149 9.29 -15.70 1.76
C ALA A 149 9.22 -15.16 0.31
N ILE A 150 9.85 -14.00 0.04
CA ILE A 150 9.97 -13.45 -1.32
C ILE A 150 10.73 -14.42 -2.22
N ASN A 151 11.87 -14.96 -1.77
CA ASN A 151 12.64 -15.90 -2.56
C ASN A 151 11.89 -17.20 -2.86
N ASP A 152 11.11 -17.69 -1.89
CA ASP A 152 10.40 -18.97 -1.99
C ASP A 152 9.10 -18.87 -2.81
N PHE A 153 8.41 -17.71 -2.80
CA PHE A 153 7.06 -17.57 -3.41
C PHE A 153 6.87 -16.35 -4.33
N GLY A 154 7.78 -15.36 -4.28
CA GLY A 154 7.59 -14.01 -4.81
C GLY A 154 7.88 -13.80 -6.29
N TRP A 155 8.47 -14.79 -6.98
CA TRP A 155 8.83 -14.66 -8.39
C TRP A 155 7.63 -14.86 -9.31
N TYR A 156 7.45 -13.96 -10.28
CA TYR A 156 6.48 -14.11 -11.36
C TYR A 156 7.05 -15.05 -12.43
N GLU A 157 6.19 -15.88 -13.02
CA GLU A 157 6.53 -16.67 -14.21
C GLU A 157 6.46 -15.82 -15.48
#